data_AF-A0A1Q3CAP1-F1
#
_entry.id   AF-A0A1Q3CAP1-F1
#
_cell.length_a   1.000
_cell.length_b   1.000
_cell.length_c   1.000
_cell.angle_alpha   90.00
_cell.angle_beta   90.00
_cell.angle_gamma   90.00
#
_symmetry.space_group_name_H-M   'P 1'
#
loop_
_entity.id
_entity.type
_entity.pdbx_description
1 polymer ?
#
loop_
_entity_poly.entity_id
_entity_poly.type
_entity_poly.pdbx_seq_one_letter_code
_entity_poly.pdbx_strand_id
1 'polypeptide(L)'
;MAGGGGGPAPLPKQEELQPHPAKDQLSSVAYCITSPPPWPEAILLGFQHYLVMLGTTVLIPTYLVPQMGGGNEEKAKMIQTLLFVAGVNTLFQTLFGSRLPAVVGGSYTYVPTTISIILAGRYSDIVNPQE
;
A
#
# COMPACT_ATOMS: atom_id res chain seq x y z
N MET A 1 17.17 -18.83 61.85
CA MET A 1 16.63 -17.45 61.97
C MET A 1 17.70 -16.53 61.40
N ALA A 2 17.58 -16.09 60.13
CA ALA A 2 16.93 -14.82 59.71
C ALA A 2 17.72 -13.59 60.19
N GLY A 3 18.17 -12.62 59.41
CA GLY A 3 18.19 -12.28 57.98
C GLY A 3 19.30 -11.21 57.81
N GLY A 4 19.99 -11.03 56.68
CA GLY A 4 19.41 -10.63 55.39
C GLY A 4 19.28 -9.11 55.33
N GLY A 5 20.38 -8.40 55.03
CA GLY A 5 20.43 -6.92 54.95
C GLY A 5 21.39 -6.43 53.87
N GLY A 6 21.23 -6.92 52.64
CA GLY A 6 21.90 -6.39 51.46
C GLY A 6 21.19 -5.12 51.01
N GLY A 7 21.89 -3.99 51.03
CA GLY A 7 21.40 -2.73 50.47
C GLY A 7 21.03 -2.88 48.98
N PRO A 8 20.02 -2.15 48.50
CA PRO A 8 19.55 -2.31 47.13
C PRO A 8 20.63 -1.87 46.15
N ALA A 9 20.98 -2.77 45.24
CA ALA A 9 21.80 -2.48 44.08
C ALA A 9 21.17 -1.34 43.25
N PRO A 10 21.96 -0.42 42.66
CA PRO A 10 21.41 0.59 41.78
C PRO A 10 20.72 -0.09 40.59
N LEU A 11 19.44 0.24 40.39
CA LEU A 11 18.68 -0.15 39.21
C LEU A 11 19.49 0.12 37.94
N PRO A 12 19.45 -0.78 36.92
CA PRO A 12 20.01 -0.46 35.62
C PRO A 12 19.29 0.80 35.13
N LYS A 13 20.09 1.85 34.89
CA LYS A 13 19.63 3.06 34.22
C LYS A 13 18.75 2.61 33.06
N GLN A 14 17.53 3.12 33.03
CA GLN A 14 16.72 3.13 31.82
C GLN A 14 17.67 3.51 30.70
N GLU A 15 17.91 2.57 29.80
CA GLU A 15 18.58 2.83 28.54
C GLU A 15 17.66 3.84 27.88
N GLU A 16 17.97 5.11 28.11
CA GLU A 16 17.45 6.24 27.38
C GLU A 16 17.45 5.77 25.94
N LEU A 17 16.27 5.68 25.32
CA LEU A 17 16.11 5.34 23.92
C LEU A 17 16.77 6.47 23.14
N GLN A 18 18.09 6.46 23.17
CA GLN A 18 18.98 7.33 22.44
C GLN A 18 18.49 7.19 21.01
N PRO A 19 18.03 8.27 20.37
CA PRO A 19 17.65 8.21 18.98
C PRO A 19 18.82 7.57 18.26
N HIS A 20 18.63 6.33 17.79
CA HIS A 20 19.72 5.63 17.11
C HIS A 20 20.19 6.60 16.03
N PRO A 21 21.49 7.01 16.03
CA PRO A 21 21.98 7.89 14.99
C PRO A 21 21.55 7.26 13.68
N ALA A 22 20.82 8.01 12.84
CA ALA A 22 20.27 7.47 11.61
C ALA A 22 21.43 6.86 10.83
N LYS A 23 21.57 5.54 10.89
CA LYS A 23 22.61 4.83 10.19
C LYS A 23 22.23 4.97 8.73
N ASP A 24 23.00 5.73 7.95
CA ASP A 24 22.80 5.89 6.51
C ASP A 24 22.79 4.53 5.76
N GLN A 25 23.26 3.46 6.41
CA GLN A 25 23.24 2.07 5.94
C GLN A 25 22.95 1.14 7.13
N LEU A 26 21.77 0.51 7.15
CA LEU A 26 21.54 -0.67 7.99
C LEU A 26 22.34 -1.82 7.40
N SER A 27 23.13 -2.52 8.21
CA SER A 27 24.02 -3.62 7.78
C SER A 27 23.30 -4.82 7.12
N SER A 28 21.98 -4.80 7.05
CA SER A 28 21.12 -5.81 6.41
C SER A 28 20.34 -5.30 5.18
N VAL A 29 20.54 -4.04 4.75
CA VAL A 29 19.77 -3.41 3.64
C VAL A 29 20.74 -2.90 2.58
N ALA A 30 20.63 -3.43 1.35
CA ALA A 30 21.55 -3.08 0.26
C ALA A 30 21.44 -1.61 -0.21
N TYR A 31 20.25 -1.02 -0.12
CA TYR A 31 19.98 0.36 -0.53
C TYR A 31 19.15 1.11 0.53
N CYS A 32 19.68 2.21 1.05
CA CYS A 32 18.91 3.15 1.87
C CYS A 32 18.09 4.12 1.01
N ILE A 33 17.06 4.72 1.61
CA ILE A 33 16.09 5.62 0.96
C ILE A 33 16.75 6.78 0.20
N THR A 34 17.94 7.23 0.64
CA THR A 34 18.67 8.38 0.09
C THR A 34 19.78 8.00 -0.91
N SER A 35 20.09 6.71 -1.09
CA SER A 35 21.17 6.24 -1.97
C SER A 35 20.58 5.56 -3.21
N PRO A 36 20.55 6.22 -4.38
CA PRO A 36 19.98 5.63 -5.57
C PRO A 36 20.84 4.44 -6.05
N PRO A 37 20.23 3.27 -6.32
CA PRO A 37 20.91 2.17 -6.99
C PRO A 37 21.41 2.59 -8.38
N PRO A 38 22.39 1.87 -8.97
CA PRO A 38 22.83 2.13 -10.33
C PRO A 38 21.62 2.12 -11.28
N TRP A 39 21.59 3.08 -12.21
CA TRP A 39 20.47 3.33 -13.13
C TRP A 39 19.79 2.07 -13.73
N PRO A 40 20.54 1.05 -14.20
CA PRO A 40 19.93 -0.17 -14.74
C PRO A 40 19.16 -0.98 -13.68
N GLU A 41 19.71 -1.06 -12.47
CA GLU A 41 19.10 -1.78 -11.36
C GLU A 41 17.86 -1.04 -10.85
N ALA A 42 17.92 0.30 -10.79
CA ALA A 42 16.77 1.15 -10.46
C ALA A 42 15.57 0.92 -11.40
N ILE A 43 15.82 0.78 -12.70
CA ILE A 43 14.77 0.51 -13.70
C ILE A 43 14.15 -0.88 -13.47
N LEU A 44 14.97 -1.90 -13.22
CA LEU A 44 14.48 -3.26 -12.98
C LEU A 44 13.65 -3.35 -11.69
N LEU A 45 14.12 -2.73 -10.60
CA LEU A 45 13.39 -2.63 -9.33
C LEU A 45 12.08 -1.85 -9.49
N GLY A 46 12.10 -0.75 -10.23
CA GLY A 46 10.90 0.02 -10.55
C GLY A 46 9.88 -0.78 -11.37
N PHE A 47 10.35 -1.55 -12.35
CA PHE A 47 9.50 -2.44 -13.14
C PHE A 47 8.89 -3.56 -12.30
N GLN A 48 9.68 -4.19 -11.42
CA GLN A 48 9.18 -5.18 -10.48
C GLN A 48 8.07 -4.58 -9.59
N HIS A 49 8.32 -3.39 -9.05
CA HIS A 49 7.35 -2.71 -8.20
C HIS A 49 6.06 -2.37 -8.97
N TYR A 50 6.19 -1.95 -10.23
CA TYR A 50 5.06 -1.72 -11.12
C TYR A 50 4.24 -2.99 -11.37
N LEU A 51 4.88 -4.13 -11.66
CA LEU A 51 4.16 -5.39 -11.90
C LEU A 51 3.37 -5.85 -10.67
N VAL A 52 3.96 -5.72 -9.48
CA VAL A 52 3.28 -6.07 -8.23
C VAL A 52 2.06 -5.18 -8.01
N MET A 53 2.22 -3.86 -8.21
CA MET A 53 1.12 -2.89 -8.07
C MET A 53 0.04 -3.05 -9.14
N LEU A 54 0.41 -3.42 -10.36
CA LEU A 54 -0.54 -3.73 -11.43
C LEU A 54 -1.37 -4.96 -11.06
N GLY A 55 -0.72 -6.02 -10.56
CA GLY A 55 -1.40 -7.24 -10.13
C GLY A 55 -2.45 -6.97 -9.06
N THR A 56 -2.09 -6.22 -8.01
CA THR A 56 -3.02 -5.86 -6.92
C THR A 56 -4.17 -4.98 -7.41
N THR A 57 -3.88 -4.01 -8.28
CA THR A 57 -4.88 -3.07 -8.83
C THR A 57 -5.90 -3.78 -9.73
N VAL A 58 -5.49 -4.77 -10.53
CA VAL A 58 -6.38 -5.52 -11.44
C VAL A 58 -7.29 -6.52 -10.70
N LEU A 59 -6.91 -6.94 -9.48
CA LEU A 59 -7.75 -7.84 -8.67
C LEU A 59 -9.09 -7.20 -8.25
N ILE A 60 -9.08 -5.92 -7.89
CA ILE A 60 -10.28 -5.18 -7.48
C ILE A 60 -11.38 -5.22 -8.57
N PRO A 61 -11.16 -4.70 -9.80
CA PRO A 61 -12.16 -4.74 -10.87
C PRO A 61 -12.50 -6.16 -11.30
N THR A 62 -11.54 -7.09 -11.22
CA THR A 62 -11.81 -8.51 -11.54
C THR A 62 -12.82 -9.14 -10.59
N TYR A 63 -12.85 -8.73 -9.31
CA TYR A 63 -13.80 -9.22 -8.33
C TYR A 63 -15.13 -8.44 -8.35
N LEU A 64 -15.08 -7.12 -8.52
CA LEU A 64 -16.25 -6.25 -8.46
C LEU A 64 -17.13 -6.32 -9.71
N VAL A 65 -16.54 -6.29 -10.90
CA VAL A 65 -17.30 -6.12 -12.16
C VAL A 65 -18.27 -7.29 -12.42
N PRO A 66 -17.89 -8.56 -12.21
CA PRO A 66 -18.83 -9.68 -12.36
C PRO A 66 -20.01 -9.62 -11.38
N GLN A 67 -19.82 -9.07 -10.17
CA GLN A 67 -20.89 -8.92 -9.18
C GLN A 67 -21.90 -7.85 -9.57
N MET A 68 -21.48 -6.85 -10.35
CA MET A 68 -22.35 -5.80 -10.90
C MET A 68 -23.08 -6.21 -12.18
N GLY A 69 -22.88 -7.44 -12.65
CA GLY A 69 -23.40 -7.89 -13.95
C GLY A 69 -22.66 -7.29 -15.17
N GLY A 70 -21.50 -6.65 -14.94
CA GLY A 70 -20.68 -6.07 -16.01
C GLY A 70 -19.87 -7.12 -16.77
N GLY A 71 -19.58 -6.84 -18.03
CA GLY A 71 -18.82 -7.70 -18.93
C GLY A 71 -17.32 -7.36 -18.97
N ASN A 72 -16.66 -7.86 -20.02
CA ASN A 72 -15.22 -7.64 -20.22
C ASN A 72 -14.88 -6.18 -20.60
N GLU A 73 -15.81 -5.47 -21.21
CA GLU A 73 -15.61 -4.07 -21.62
C GLU A 73 -15.59 -3.13 -20.40
N GLU A 74 -16.55 -3.28 -19.48
CA GLU A 74 -16.62 -2.53 -18.23
C GLU A 74 -15.41 -2.84 -17.35
N LYS A 75 -15.01 -4.12 -17.32
CA LYS A 75 -13.79 -4.56 -16.62
C LYS A 75 -12.54 -3.86 -17.16
N ALA A 76 -12.37 -3.84 -18.49
CA ALA A 76 -11.23 -3.17 -19.12
C ALA A 76 -11.22 -1.67 -18.84
N LYS A 77 -12.39 -1.01 -18.95
CA LYS A 77 -12.54 0.42 -18.64
C LYS A 77 -12.19 0.74 -17.19
N MET A 78 -12.62 -0.09 -16.23
CA MET A 78 -12.32 0.08 -14.81
C MET A 78 -10.83 -0.11 -14.51
N ILE A 79 -10.18 -1.12 -15.12
CA ILE A 79 -8.73 -1.33 -15.00
C ILE A 79 -7.97 -0.11 -15.54
N GLN A 80 -8.35 0.39 -16.71
CA GLN A 80 -7.71 1.54 -17.34
C GLN A 80 -7.83 2.80 -16.47
N THR A 81 -9.01 3.09 -15.94
CA THR A 81 -9.24 4.25 -15.07
C THR A 81 -8.49 4.13 -13.75
N LEU A 82 -8.48 2.95 -13.12
CA LEU A 82 -7.72 2.73 -11.88
C LEU A 82 -6.22 2.91 -12.08
N LEU A 83 -5.66 2.34 -13.16
CA LEU A 83 -4.24 2.51 -13.49
C LEU A 83 -3.89 3.97 -13.79
N PHE A 84 -4.75 4.67 -14.52
CA PHE A 84 -4.55 6.09 -14.85
C PHE A 84 -4.57 6.97 -13.59
N VAL A 85 -5.59 6.83 -12.74
CA VAL A 85 -5.73 7.60 -11.50
C VAL A 85 -4.60 7.27 -10.52
N ALA A 86 -4.23 6.00 -10.37
CA ALA A 86 -3.11 5.59 -9.53
C ALA A 86 -1.77 6.19 -10.01
N GLY A 87 -1.55 6.22 -11.33
CA GLY A 87 -0.39 6.87 -11.93
C GLY A 87 -0.34 8.38 -11.65
N VAL A 88 -1.45 9.09 -11.85
CA VAL A 88 -1.55 10.53 -11.57
C VAL A 88 -1.32 10.82 -10.09
N ASN A 89 -1.94 10.07 -9.18
CA ASN A 89 -1.73 10.23 -7.74
C ASN A 89 -0.27 9.96 -7.34
N THR A 90 0.36 8.93 -7.91
CA THR A 90 1.77 8.60 -7.62
C THR A 90 2.71 9.69 -8.14
N LEU A 91 2.45 10.26 -9.32
CA LEU A 91 3.20 11.42 -9.82
C LEU A 91 3.02 12.63 -8.89
N PHE A 92 1.80 12.89 -8.42
CA PHE A 92 1.55 14.00 -7.50
C PHE A 92 2.23 13.78 -6.14
N GLN A 93 2.20 12.56 -5.60
CA GLN A 93 2.83 12.16 -4.34
C GLN A 93 4.36 12.32 -4.41
N THR A 94 4.97 11.97 -5.54
CA THR A 94 6.43 12.02 -5.74
C THR A 94 6.93 13.42 -6.10
N LEU A 95 6.14 14.23 -6.84
CA LEU A 95 6.53 15.58 -7.26
C LEU A 95 6.24 16.66 -6.20
N PHE A 96 5.03 16.67 -5.64
CA PHE A 96 4.54 17.71 -4.71
C PHE A 96 4.32 17.22 -3.28
N GLY A 97 4.24 15.91 -3.08
CA GLY A 97 4.04 15.30 -1.77
C GLY A 97 5.33 15.18 -0.96
N SER A 98 5.43 14.09 -0.20
CA SER A 98 6.52 13.85 0.75
C SER A 98 7.85 13.45 0.08
N ARG A 99 7.93 13.43 -1.25
CA ARG A 99 9.12 13.04 -2.06
C ARG A 99 9.64 11.63 -1.76
N LEU A 100 8.85 10.82 -1.07
CA LEU A 100 9.13 9.41 -0.84
C LEU A 100 8.54 8.60 -2.01
N PRO A 101 9.22 7.53 -2.45
CA PRO A 101 8.69 6.60 -3.43
C PRO A 101 7.55 5.78 -2.81
N ALA A 102 6.35 6.35 -2.78
CA ALA A 102 5.12 5.72 -2.28
C ALA A 102 4.12 5.62 -3.43
N VAL A 103 3.74 4.39 -3.80
CA VAL A 103 2.74 4.16 -4.85
C VAL A 103 1.35 4.15 -4.24
N VAL A 104 0.49 5.02 -4.75
CA VAL A 104 -0.90 5.16 -4.27
C VAL A 104 -1.81 4.30 -5.12
N GLY A 105 -2.34 3.23 -4.54
CA GLY A 105 -3.32 2.34 -5.16
C GLY A 105 -4.73 2.48 -4.57
N GLY A 106 -5.70 1.78 -5.16
CA GLY A 106 -7.03 1.65 -4.58
C GLY A 106 -7.00 0.86 -3.27
N SER A 107 -7.71 1.33 -2.24
CA SER A 107 -7.77 0.63 -0.95
C SER A 107 -8.75 -0.55 -1.00
N TYR A 108 -8.27 -1.73 -0.59
CA TYR A 108 -9.11 -2.93 -0.45
C TYR A 108 -10.22 -2.79 0.58
N THR A 109 -10.16 -1.79 1.47
CA THR A 109 -11.24 -1.49 2.42
C THR A 109 -12.55 -1.11 1.72
N TYR A 110 -12.49 -0.57 0.51
CA TYR A 110 -13.68 -0.19 -0.26
C TYR A 110 -14.36 -1.37 -0.95
N VAL A 111 -13.67 -2.50 -1.14
CA VAL A 111 -14.22 -3.70 -1.79
C VAL A 111 -15.47 -4.22 -1.06
N PRO A 112 -15.44 -4.55 0.25
CA PRO A 112 -16.62 -5.06 0.95
C PRO A 112 -17.77 -4.04 0.99
N THR A 113 -17.46 -2.75 1.13
CA THR A 113 -18.47 -1.69 1.11
C THR A 113 -19.18 -1.62 -0.25
N THR A 114 -18.43 -1.69 -1.35
CA THR A 114 -19.01 -1.69 -2.70
C THR A 114 -19.86 -2.92 -2.94
N ILE A 115 -19.42 -4.11 -2.51
CA ILE A 115 -20.22 -5.34 -2.63
C ILE A 115 -21.52 -5.24 -1.84
N SER A 116 -21.47 -4.67 -0.63
CA SER A 116 -22.68 -4.46 0.18
C SER A 116 -23.68 -3.53 -0.50
N ILE A 117 -23.21 -2.55 -1.28
CA ILE A 117 -24.08 -1.65 -2.06
C ILE A 117 -24.67 -2.38 -3.27
N ILE A 118 -23.87 -3.17 -3.98
CA ILE A 118 -24.31 -3.96 -5.13
C ILE A 118 -25.41 -4.95 -4.75
N LEU A 119 -25.25 -5.63 -3.61
CA LEU A 119 -26.20 -6.62 -3.10
C LEU A 119 -27.38 -5.99 -2.33
N ALA A 120 -27.42 -4.66 -2.18
CA ALA A 120 -28.52 -4.02 -1.49
C ALA A 120 -29.81 -4.17 -2.32
N GLY A 121 -30.83 -4.80 -1.74
CA GLY A 121 -32.13 -5.05 -2.38
C GLY A 121 -32.92 -3.80 -2.82
N ARG A 122 -32.36 -2.61 -2.66
CA ARG A 122 -32.88 -1.35 -3.22
C ARG A 122 -32.54 -1.20 -4.71
N TYR A 123 -31.50 -1.88 -5.19
CA TYR A 123 -31.02 -1.80 -6.57
C TYR A 123 -31.36 -3.04 -7.40
N SER A 124 -32.02 -4.04 -6.82
CA SER A 124 -32.42 -5.29 -7.49
C SER A 124 -33.51 -5.12 -8.55
N ASP A 125 -34.20 -3.98 -8.60
CA ASP A 125 -35.22 -3.69 -9.61
C ASP A 125 -34.65 -3.13 -10.93
N ILE A 126 -33.36 -2.75 -10.97
CA ILE A 126 -32.72 -2.16 -12.15
C ILE A 126 -32.01 -3.26 -12.95
N VAL A 127 -32.79 -4.03 -13.72
CA VAL A 127 -32.29 -5.16 -14.53
C VAL A 127 -31.50 -4.69 -15.76
N ASN A 128 -31.72 -3.45 -16.22
CA ASN A 128 -31.02 -2.85 -17.37
C ASN A 128 -30.60 -1.40 -17.05
N PRO A 129 -29.30 -1.10 -16.90
CA PRO A 129 -28.80 0.28 -16.78
C PRO A 129 -28.61 0.99 -18.14
N GLN A 130 -29.16 0.44 -19.22
CA GLN A 130 -29.07 0.95 -20.60
C GLN A 130 -30.43 1.32 -21.21
N GLU A 131 -31.50 1.37 -20.40
CA GLU A 131 -32.79 1.97 -20.78
C GLU A 131 -33.01 3.31 -20.08
#